data_AF-A0A4S4KD41-F1
#
_entry.id   AF-A0A4S4KD41-F1
#
_cell.length_a   1.000
_cell.length_b   1.000
_cell.length_c   1.000
_cell.angle_alpha   90.00
_cell.angle_beta   90.00
_cell.angle_gamma   90.00
#
_symmetry.space_group_name_H-M   'P 1'
#
loop_
_entity.id
_entity.type
_entity.pdbx_description
1 polymer ?
#
loop_
_entity_poly.entity_id
_entity_poly.type
_entity_poly.pdbx_seq_one_letter_code
_entity_poly.pdbx_strand_id
1 'polypeptide(L)'
;MEQIVVAAIVQNWCVTCPTRRQNLQDFCEGLDVRTREHAKSLARVCNRKHLWDTYGIINDIIPFSDDLPHADIHELMAGDLLHQVIKGCFKEHLVDWVFAYIILEHGETVGHGIWGQIDRRLAAVPTFPGLRPFHQGRDFKQWTGDDSKGLMKIFLPAVVNFIPPDMTRAIKYFMEFCYLVRRSIQTEDTVARITHCLERYHHYRQIFVTTGVRPEGFSSLPLQHSAFHYPHHIRQFGAPNGLCSSITESKHIKAVKEPWRRSNKYNPLAQMLSTNQRTDKLAAARMDFTDRGMLEGSCLSDAMQAFLSLALGDDELDSDELEDGEFEEEQPNGNAIEDGGDPEDDGAVEGPKVLGDVSLAKRPERAYPRTLPELGTCFGVPHLPSLVASFLYDQTHNEPLPDGSPTPPCPPLQHLNVYHSAAATFYAPSDISGIGGMRRERIRATPSWFNGPARYDCVFAENDSTVEGFRGLHAARVQTFFSFECGGVEYPCALIHWYSPVADEPDELTGLWVVEPDFDTDNRPFYGVIHLDSILRLAHLIPVFGDAVIPPDFQQSQSLDAFKTYYVNKYADHHAHEIAF
;
A
#
# COMPACT_ATOMS: atom_id res chain seq x y z
N MET A 1 -16.73 0.04 20.79
CA MET A 1 -15.82 -1.05 20.36
C MET A 1 -16.41 -2.36 20.87
N GLU A 2 -16.50 -3.39 20.02
CA GLU A 2 -17.10 -4.68 20.37
C GLU A 2 -16.41 -5.36 21.56
N GLN A 3 -15.08 -5.29 21.62
CA GLN A 3 -14.26 -5.85 22.71
C GLN A 3 -14.72 -5.41 24.12
N ILE A 4 -15.13 -4.15 24.28
CA ILE A 4 -15.61 -3.59 25.55
C ILE A 4 -16.88 -4.30 26.02
N VAL A 5 -17.81 -4.54 25.09
CA VAL A 5 -19.10 -5.19 25.39
C VAL A 5 -18.87 -6.66 25.74
N VAL A 6 -18.08 -7.34 24.92
CA VAL A 6 -17.84 -8.79 25.05
C VAL A 6 -17.05 -9.12 26.33
N ALA A 7 -16.13 -8.25 26.74
CA ALA A 7 -15.36 -8.41 27.97
C ALA A 7 -16.03 -7.76 29.22
N ALA A 8 -17.25 -7.24 29.12
CA ALA A 8 -17.95 -6.55 30.21
C ALA A 8 -17.10 -5.43 30.86
N ILE A 9 -16.38 -4.66 30.05
CA ILE A 9 -15.53 -3.54 30.50
C ILE A 9 -16.25 -2.21 30.31
N VAL A 10 -16.00 -1.25 31.19
CA VAL A 10 -16.56 0.10 31.09
C VAL A 10 -15.88 0.86 29.95
N GLN A 11 -16.64 1.65 29.18
CA GLN A 11 -16.08 2.51 28.15
C GLN A 11 -14.98 3.43 28.72
N ASN A 12 -13.93 3.68 27.92
CA ASN A 12 -12.74 4.45 28.30
C ASN A 12 -11.76 3.74 29.25
N TRP A 13 -11.92 2.44 29.49
CA TRP A 13 -10.92 1.60 30.16
C TRP A 13 -10.18 0.71 29.17
N CYS A 14 -8.97 0.28 29.55
CA CYS A 14 -8.24 -0.73 28.80
C CYS A 14 -8.93 -2.10 28.95
N VAL A 15 -9.14 -2.79 27.83
CA VAL A 15 -9.71 -4.15 27.80
C VAL A 15 -8.66 -5.22 28.13
N THR A 16 -7.37 -4.92 27.98
CA THR A 16 -6.26 -5.85 28.21
C THR A 16 -5.76 -5.81 29.65
N CYS A 17 -5.58 -4.62 30.25
CA CYS A 17 -5.01 -4.47 31.60
C CYS A 17 -5.95 -3.73 32.57
N PRO A 18 -5.79 -3.90 33.90
CA PRO A 18 -6.62 -3.25 34.91
C PRO A 18 -6.18 -1.81 35.23
N THR A 19 -5.23 -1.24 34.47
CA THR A 19 -4.73 0.13 34.66
C THR A 19 -5.87 1.14 34.74
N ARG A 20 -5.81 1.98 35.77
CA ARG A 20 -6.81 3.01 36.01
C ARG A 20 -6.86 3.98 34.85
N ARG A 21 -8.07 4.41 34.48
CA ARG A 21 -8.28 5.34 33.37
C ARG A 21 -7.41 6.61 33.46
N GLN A 22 -7.15 7.11 34.68
CA GLN A 22 -6.33 8.31 34.90
C GLN A 22 -4.82 8.06 34.65
N ASN A 23 -4.38 6.81 34.68
CA ASN A 23 -2.98 6.41 34.61
C ASN A 23 -2.64 5.69 33.28
N LEU A 24 -3.54 5.72 32.29
CA LEU A 24 -3.32 5.06 30.99
C LEU A 24 -2.13 5.62 30.20
N GLN A 25 -1.59 6.76 30.62
CA GLN A 25 -0.38 7.35 30.04
C GLN A 25 0.91 6.75 30.59
N ASP A 26 0.86 6.11 31.75
CA ASP A 26 2.01 5.51 32.42
C ASP A 26 2.32 4.16 31.76
N PHE A 27 3.61 3.86 31.62
CA PHE A 27 4.03 2.52 31.24
C PHE A 27 3.61 1.55 32.33
N CYS A 28 2.83 0.53 31.97
CA CYS A 28 2.53 -0.54 32.91
C CYS A 28 3.81 -1.34 33.16
N GLU A 29 4.40 -1.20 34.34
CA GLU A 29 5.45 -2.10 34.80
C GLU A 29 4.82 -3.47 35.12
N GLY A 30 4.99 -4.42 34.20
CA GLY A 30 4.53 -5.80 34.34
C GLY A 30 3.28 -6.14 33.54
N LEU A 31 3.10 -7.45 33.35
CA LEU A 31 1.99 -8.09 32.62
C LEU A 31 0.76 -8.24 33.51
N ASP A 32 0.22 -7.14 34.04
CA ASP A 32 -1.07 -7.19 34.72
C ASP A 32 -2.17 -7.21 33.64
N VAL A 33 -2.51 -8.41 33.18
CA VAL A 33 -3.62 -8.63 32.25
C VAL A 33 -4.90 -8.88 33.03
N ARG A 34 -6.02 -8.43 32.48
CA ARG A 34 -7.34 -8.77 33.04
C ARG A 34 -7.54 -10.28 32.90
N THR A 35 -8.08 -10.89 33.95
CA THR A 35 -8.49 -12.30 33.95
C THR A 35 -9.88 -12.43 34.56
N ARG A 36 -10.60 -13.49 34.18
CA ARG A 36 -11.87 -13.90 34.77
C ARG A 36 -11.73 -14.14 36.25
N GLU A 37 -10.63 -14.74 36.70
CA GLU A 37 -10.37 -14.98 38.12
C GLU A 37 -10.27 -13.66 38.89
N HIS A 38 -9.54 -12.68 38.35
CA HIS A 38 -9.43 -11.35 38.94
C HIS A 38 -10.80 -10.65 38.98
N ALA A 39 -11.54 -10.66 37.87
CA ALA A 39 -12.87 -10.05 37.80
C ALA A 39 -13.86 -10.68 38.80
N LYS A 40 -13.91 -12.01 38.90
CA LYS A 40 -14.75 -12.75 39.86
C LYS A 40 -14.35 -12.47 41.31
N SER A 41 -13.05 -12.40 41.57
CA SER A 41 -12.53 -12.11 42.91
C SER A 41 -12.95 -10.72 43.36
N LEU A 42 -12.84 -9.71 42.49
CA LEU A 42 -13.32 -8.36 42.76
C LEU A 42 -14.84 -8.31 42.93
N ALA A 43 -15.61 -9.02 42.09
CA ALA A 43 -17.06 -9.05 42.16
C ALA A 43 -17.59 -9.61 43.50
N ARG A 44 -16.82 -10.49 44.17
CA ARG A 44 -17.17 -11.04 45.48
C ARG A 44 -16.98 -10.04 46.63
N VAL A 45 -16.05 -9.09 46.50
CA VAL A 45 -15.64 -8.20 47.60
C VAL A 45 -16.05 -6.74 47.40
N CYS A 46 -16.29 -6.32 46.16
CA CYS A 46 -16.60 -4.94 45.82
C CYS A 46 -18.07 -4.78 45.44
N ASN A 47 -18.67 -3.62 45.80
CA ASN A 47 -19.99 -3.26 45.29
C ASN A 47 -19.92 -2.80 43.81
N ARG A 48 -21.08 -2.77 43.14
CA ARG A 48 -21.19 -2.39 41.72
C ARG A 48 -20.54 -1.05 41.39
N LYS A 49 -20.75 -0.04 42.24
CA LYS A 49 -20.18 1.31 42.01
C LYS A 49 -18.66 1.28 42.07
N HIS A 50 -18.10 0.57 43.04
CA HIS A 50 -16.65 0.47 43.18
C HIS A 50 -16.00 -0.31 42.03
N LEU A 51 -16.62 -1.40 41.56
CA LEU A 51 -16.18 -2.14 40.37
C LEU A 51 -16.15 -1.26 39.12
N TRP A 52 -17.21 -0.48 38.91
CA TRP A 52 -17.33 0.43 37.78
C TRP A 52 -16.27 1.56 37.84
N ASP A 53 -16.20 2.26 38.97
CA ASP A 53 -15.38 3.47 39.12
C ASP A 53 -13.87 3.17 39.25
N THR A 54 -13.51 2.04 39.87
CA THR A 54 -12.11 1.73 40.26
C THR A 54 -11.45 0.67 39.38
N TYR A 55 -12.23 -0.26 38.81
CA TYR A 55 -11.70 -1.38 38.02
C TYR A 55 -12.24 -1.41 36.58
N GLY A 56 -13.22 -0.57 36.26
CA GLY A 56 -13.84 -0.52 34.94
C GLY A 56 -14.57 -1.82 34.58
N ILE A 57 -15.18 -2.49 35.55
CA ILE A 57 -15.90 -3.76 35.33
C ILE A 57 -17.42 -3.52 35.39
N ILE A 58 -18.14 -4.01 34.40
CA ILE A 58 -19.61 -4.01 34.34
C ILE A 58 -20.13 -5.30 34.95
N ASN A 59 -20.43 -5.29 36.24
CA ASN A 59 -20.88 -6.49 36.97
C ASN A 59 -22.28 -7.00 36.56
N ASP A 60 -23.07 -6.18 35.85
CA ASP A 60 -24.41 -6.56 35.40
C ASP A 60 -24.37 -7.43 34.12
N ILE A 61 -23.19 -7.62 33.52
CA ILE A 61 -22.98 -8.40 32.31
C ILE A 61 -22.03 -9.55 32.65
N ILE A 62 -22.49 -10.79 32.43
CA ILE A 62 -21.64 -11.97 32.48
C ILE A 62 -21.07 -12.18 31.08
N PRO A 63 -19.73 -12.18 30.90
CA PRO A 63 -19.15 -12.45 29.59
C PRO A 63 -19.57 -13.82 29.06
N PHE A 64 -19.78 -13.94 27.75
CA PHE A 64 -20.27 -15.18 27.14
C PHE A 64 -19.33 -16.38 27.35
N SER A 65 -18.03 -16.12 27.58
CA SER A 65 -17.04 -17.17 27.81
C SER A 65 -16.92 -17.59 29.27
N ASP A 66 -17.73 -17.02 30.19
CA ASP A 66 -17.52 -17.20 31.63
C ASP A 66 -17.57 -18.67 32.06
N ASP A 67 -18.47 -19.44 31.45
CA ASP A 67 -18.69 -20.87 31.69
C ASP A 67 -17.77 -21.79 30.85
N LEU A 68 -16.94 -21.22 29.95
CA LEU A 68 -16.03 -22.01 29.12
C LEU A 68 -14.76 -22.35 29.92
N PRO A 69 -14.41 -23.63 30.15
CA PRO A 69 -13.33 -24.01 31.05
C PRO A 69 -11.96 -23.55 30.56
N HIS A 70 -11.75 -23.48 29.25
CA HIS A 70 -10.47 -23.17 28.61
C HIS A 70 -10.48 -21.87 27.80
N ALA A 71 -11.50 -21.03 27.95
CA ALA A 71 -11.59 -19.77 27.23
C ALA A 71 -11.93 -18.62 28.19
N ASP A 72 -10.94 -17.79 28.48
CA ASP A 72 -11.11 -16.55 29.22
C ASP A 72 -11.09 -15.38 28.25
N ILE A 73 -12.23 -14.71 28.07
CA ILE A 73 -12.34 -13.60 27.14
C ILE A 73 -11.37 -12.47 27.46
N HIS A 74 -11.02 -12.27 28.74
CA HIS A 74 -10.10 -11.21 29.14
C HIS A 74 -8.66 -11.52 28.69
N GLU A 75 -8.28 -12.80 28.71
CA GLU A 75 -6.99 -13.27 28.23
C GLU A 75 -6.93 -13.43 26.71
N LEU A 76 -8.10 -13.54 26.03
CA LEU A 76 -8.19 -13.68 24.58
C LEU A 76 -8.28 -12.34 23.82
N MET A 77 -8.16 -11.21 24.51
CA MET A 77 -8.16 -9.89 23.88
C MET A 77 -6.88 -9.69 23.06
N ALA A 78 -7.02 -9.74 21.73
CA ALA A 78 -5.95 -9.42 20.79
C ALA A 78 -6.01 -7.96 20.30
N GLY A 79 -4.89 -7.48 19.77
CA GLY A 79 -4.77 -6.14 19.19
C GLY A 79 -5.58 -6.01 17.90
N ASP A 80 -6.41 -4.98 17.80
CA ASP A 80 -7.18 -4.65 16.58
C ASP A 80 -6.50 -3.51 15.82
N LEU A 81 -5.83 -3.84 14.73
CA LEU A 81 -5.09 -2.88 13.91
C LEU A 81 -6.01 -1.80 13.31
N LEU A 82 -7.21 -2.19 12.86
CA LEU A 82 -8.07 -1.27 12.13
C LEU A 82 -8.72 -0.26 13.08
N HIS A 83 -9.35 -0.71 14.16
CA HIS A 83 -10.09 0.19 15.04
C HIS A 83 -9.22 0.83 16.11
N GLN A 84 -8.21 0.15 16.65
CA GLN A 84 -7.37 0.74 17.70
C GLN A 84 -6.25 1.59 17.10
N VAL A 85 -5.51 1.06 16.14
CA VAL A 85 -4.28 1.71 15.64
C VAL A 85 -4.59 2.69 14.51
N ILE A 86 -5.23 2.24 13.43
CA ILE A 86 -5.44 3.05 12.21
C ILE A 86 -6.56 4.08 12.40
N LYS A 87 -7.78 3.65 12.73
CA LYS A 87 -8.90 4.59 12.94
C LYS A 87 -8.72 5.37 14.25
N GLY A 88 -8.42 4.67 15.34
CA GLY A 88 -8.27 5.27 16.66
C GLY A 88 -7.03 6.15 16.84
N CYS A 89 -5.86 5.53 16.94
CA CYS A 89 -4.62 6.24 17.29
C CYS A 89 -4.14 7.20 16.20
N PHE A 90 -4.16 6.77 14.93
CA PHE A 90 -3.74 7.65 13.84
C PHE A 90 -4.81 8.68 13.50
N LYS A 91 -5.96 8.24 13.00
CA LYS A 91 -6.95 9.13 12.39
C LYS A 91 -7.71 9.98 13.41
N GLU A 92 -8.22 9.40 14.50
CA GLU A 92 -9.04 10.14 15.49
C GLU A 92 -8.21 10.92 16.51
N HIS A 93 -6.93 10.56 16.68
CA HIS A 93 -6.06 11.22 17.65
C HIS A 93 -4.95 12.00 16.96
N LEU A 94 -3.96 11.33 16.37
CA LEU A 94 -2.74 11.98 15.91
C LEU A 94 -3.01 13.03 14.81
N VAL A 95 -3.85 12.70 13.84
CA VAL A 95 -4.28 13.64 12.80
C VAL A 95 -5.01 14.83 13.42
N ASP A 96 -6.03 14.58 14.25
CA ASP A 96 -6.81 15.65 14.88
C ASP A 96 -5.94 16.57 15.77
N TRP A 97 -4.94 16.02 16.45
CA TRP A 97 -3.98 16.80 17.25
C TRP A 97 -3.09 17.71 16.41
N VAL A 98 -2.65 17.26 15.23
CA VAL A 98 -1.90 18.09 14.29
C VAL A 98 -2.73 19.28 13.81
N PHE A 99 -3.98 19.04 13.44
CA PHE A 99 -4.86 20.13 12.97
C PHE A 99 -5.25 21.08 14.11
N ALA A 100 -5.45 20.57 15.34
CA ALA A 100 -5.65 21.38 16.52
C ALA A 100 -4.42 22.25 16.84
N TYR A 101 -3.21 21.69 16.75
CA TYR A 101 -1.97 22.46 16.90
C TYR A 101 -1.91 23.64 15.94
N ILE A 102 -2.19 23.41 14.65
CA ILE A 102 -2.14 24.46 13.63
C ILE A 102 -3.09 25.63 13.98
N ILE A 103 -4.28 25.33 14.51
CA ILE A 103 -5.23 26.36 14.95
C ILE A 103 -4.74 27.08 16.21
N LEU A 104 -4.18 26.36 17.17
CA LEU A 104 -3.66 26.95 18.41
C LEU A 104 -2.46 27.88 18.14
N GLU A 105 -1.55 27.47 17.27
CA GLU A 105 -0.32 28.23 16.95
C GLU A 105 -0.60 29.45 16.08
N HIS A 106 -1.46 29.31 15.06
CA HIS A 106 -1.65 30.34 14.03
C HIS A 106 -2.99 31.09 14.13
N GLY A 107 -3.90 30.67 15.00
CA GLY A 107 -5.28 31.16 15.08
C GLY A 107 -6.18 30.60 13.96
N GLU A 108 -7.50 30.76 14.11
CA GLU A 108 -8.48 30.11 13.21
C GLU A 108 -8.30 30.49 11.74
N THR A 109 -8.15 31.78 11.42
CA THR A 109 -8.12 32.25 10.01
C THR A 109 -6.89 31.74 9.27
N VAL A 110 -5.70 31.90 9.86
CA VAL A 110 -4.44 31.44 9.23
C VAL A 110 -4.36 29.92 9.27
N GLY A 111 -4.78 29.31 10.39
CA GLY A 111 -4.79 27.86 10.54
C GLY A 111 -5.67 27.16 9.50
N HIS A 112 -6.87 27.66 9.22
CA HIS A 112 -7.70 27.12 8.12
C HIS A 112 -7.06 27.33 6.73
N GLY A 113 -6.31 28.41 6.54
CA GLY A 113 -5.50 28.60 5.33
C GLY A 113 -4.43 27.51 5.17
N ILE A 114 -3.75 27.15 6.27
CA ILE A 114 -2.78 26.04 6.31
C ILE A 114 -3.46 24.70 6.08
N TRP A 115 -4.65 24.46 6.66
CA TRP A 115 -5.42 23.24 6.39
C TRP A 115 -5.68 23.07 4.91
N GLY A 116 -6.14 24.14 4.23
CA GLY A 116 -6.34 24.13 2.78
C GLY A 116 -5.06 23.89 1.99
N GLN A 117 -3.88 24.31 2.48
CA GLN A 117 -2.60 23.94 1.85
C GLN A 117 -2.28 22.46 2.03
N ILE A 118 -2.50 21.90 3.22
CA ILE A 118 -2.30 20.47 3.46
C ILE A 118 -3.22 19.66 2.56
N ASP A 119 -4.49 20.05 2.42
CA ASP A 119 -5.45 19.37 1.55
C ASP A 119 -5.02 19.39 0.07
N ARG A 120 -4.47 20.50 -0.41
CA ARG A 120 -3.89 20.58 -1.76
C ARG A 120 -2.62 19.73 -1.91
N ARG A 121 -1.77 19.65 -0.88
CA ARG A 121 -0.59 18.76 -0.86
C ARG A 121 -1.02 17.30 -0.95
N LEU A 122 -2.07 16.90 -0.24
CA LEU A 122 -2.65 15.56 -0.33
C LEU A 122 -3.22 15.28 -1.73
N ALA A 123 -3.90 16.26 -2.33
CA ALA A 123 -4.43 16.16 -3.70
C ALA A 123 -3.33 16.14 -4.78
N ALA A 124 -2.17 16.72 -4.49
CA ALA A 124 -1.01 16.76 -5.37
C ALA A 124 -0.15 15.49 -5.30
N VAL A 125 -0.48 14.49 -4.48
CA VAL A 125 0.33 13.27 -4.44
C VAL A 125 0.19 12.49 -5.76
N PRO A 126 1.29 12.05 -6.40
CA PRO A 126 1.22 11.21 -7.60
C PRO A 126 0.36 9.95 -7.40
N THR A 127 -0.24 9.46 -8.48
CA THR A 127 -1.02 8.23 -8.45
C THR A 127 -0.12 7.03 -8.14
N PHE A 128 -0.60 6.11 -7.29
CA PHE A 128 0.08 4.85 -7.01
C PHE A 128 -0.95 3.73 -6.85
N PRO A 129 -0.70 2.50 -7.34
CA PRO A 129 -1.63 1.38 -7.18
C PRO A 129 -1.98 1.12 -5.71
N GLY A 130 -3.27 0.95 -5.41
CA GLY A 130 -3.75 0.76 -4.04
C GLY A 130 -3.62 2.01 -3.14
N LEU A 131 -3.39 3.19 -3.71
CA LEU A 131 -3.54 4.49 -3.04
C LEU A 131 -4.65 5.28 -3.73
N ARG A 132 -5.74 5.52 -2.99
CA ARG A 132 -6.85 6.33 -3.49
C ARG A 132 -6.46 7.81 -3.55
N PRO A 133 -6.71 8.52 -4.67
CA PRO A 133 -6.45 9.96 -4.75
C PRO A 133 -7.33 10.77 -3.78
N PHE A 134 -6.75 11.78 -3.15
CA PHE A 134 -7.43 12.73 -2.26
C PHE A 134 -7.82 14.00 -3.01
N HIS A 135 -8.69 13.89 -4.03
CA HIS A 135 -9.02 15.00 -4.94
C HIS A 135 -9.51 16.29 -4.25
N GLN A 136 -10.18 16.17 -3.10
CA GLN A 136 -10.67 17.30 -2.30
C GLN A 136 -9.94 17.38 -0.94
N GLY A 137 -8.75 16.79 -0.84
CA GLY A 137 -8.05 16.62 0.43
C GLY A 137 -8.86 15.78 1.41
N ARG A 138 -8.94 16.21 2.67
CA ARG A 138 -9.55 15.48 3.77
C ARG A 138 -11.05 15.67 3.96
N ASP A 139 -11.73 16.43 3.10
CA ASP A 139 -13.14 16.82 3.25
C ASP A 139 -14.15 15.68 2.93
N PHE A 140 -13.98 14.52 3.58
CA PHE A 140 -14.92 13.41 3.47
C PHE A 140 -16.05 13.54 4.48
N LYS A 141 -17.31 13.45 3.99
CA LYS A 141 -18.51 13.40 4.85
C LYS A 141 -18.52 12.19 5.79
N GLN A 142 -17.90 11.08 5.37
CA GLN A 142 -17.75 9.87 6.18
C GLN A 142 -16.43 9.20 5.82
N TRP A 143 -15.55 9.05 6.81
CA TRP A 143 -14.27 8.37 6.65
C TRP A 143 -14.43 6.85 6.73
N THR A 144 -13.86 6.13 5.76
CA THR A 144 -13.75 4.68 5.79
C THR A 144 -12.40 4.21 6.35
N GLY A 145 -12.26 2.91 6.59
CA GLY A 145 -10.98 2.31 6.95
C GLY A 145 -9.92 2.49 5.87
N ASP A 146 -10.31 2.43 4.60
CA ASP A 146 -9.39 2.57 3.48
C ASP A 146 -8.98 4.02 3.24
N ASP A 147 -9.87 5.00 3.48
CA ASP A 147 -9.49 6.42 3.48
C ASP A 147 -8.46 6.70 4.58
N SER A 148 -8.65 6.09 5.77
CA SER A 148 -7.70 6.24 6.89
C SER A 148 -6.32 5.64 6.54
N LYS A 149 -6.30 4.44 5.95
CA LYS A 149 -5.05 3.81 5.46
C LYS A 149 -4.41 4.64 4.36
N GLY A 150 -5.19 5.15 3.40
CA GLY A 150 -4.70 5.99 2.32
C GLY A 150 -4.03 7.25 2.85
N LEU A 151 -4.67 7.92 3.81
CA LEU A 151 -4.12 9.11 4.45
C LEU A 151 -2.79 8.79 5.15
N MET A 152 -2.70 7.67 5.88
CA MET A 152 -1.44 7.26 6.53
C MET A 152 -0.26 7.21 5.56
N LYS A 153 -0.46 6.75 4.31
CA LYS A 153 0.61 6.61 3.33
C LYS A 153 1.21 7.95 2.90
N ILE A 154 0.50 9.07 3.06
CA ILE A 154 0.86 10.35 2.45
C ILE A 154 0.83 11.53 3.43
N PHE A 155 0.37 11.32 4.66
CA PHE A 155 0.14 12.39 5.63
C PHE A 155 1.42 13.10 6.05
N LEU A 156 2.48 12.34 6.39
CA LEU A 156 3.73 12.89 6.92
C LEU A 156 4.39 13.89 5.93
N PRO A 157 4.62 13.55 4.64
CA PRO A 157 5.10 14.52 3.66
C PRO A 157 4.23 15.76 3.50
N ALA A 158 2.90 15.62 3.65
CA ALA A 158 1.98 16.74 3.48
C ALA A 158 2.06 17.77 4.62
N VAL A 159 2.36 17.32 5.85
CA VAL A 159 2.31 18.17 7.06
C VAL A 159 3.66 18.62 7.61
N VAL A 160 4.77 17.97 7.23
CA VAL A 160 6.09 18.16 7.89
C VAL A 160 6.54 19.63 7.98
N ASN A 161 6.23 20.46 6.99
CA ASN A 161 6.63 21.88 6.99
C ASN A 161 5.71 22.79 7.83
N PHE A 162 4.60 22.28 8.36
CA PHE A 162 3.63 23.04 9.15
C PHE A 162 3.62 22.69 10.64
N ILE A 163 4.47 21.76 11.06
CA ILE A 163 4.50 21.23 12.43
C ILE A 163 5.92 21.24 13.02
N PRO A 164 6.07 21.30 14.35
CA PRO A 164 7.37 21.24 15.01
C PRO A 164 8.09 19.92 14.74
N PRO A 165 9.42 19.90 14.78
CA PRO A 165 10.20 18.70 14.52
C PRO A 165 9.79 17.48 15.37
N ASP A 166 9.47 17.68 16.65
CA ASP A 166 9.06 16.59 17.53
C ASP A 166 7.67 16.02 17.20
N MET A 167 6.76 16.81 16.62
CA MET A 167 5.51 16.26 16.08
C MET A 167 5.80 15.37 14.87
N THR A 168 6.69 15.81 13.98
CA THR A 168 7.12 15.00 12.84
C THR A 168 7.74 13.68 13.30
N ARG A 169 8.63 13.71 14.30
CA ARG A 169 9.22 12.50 14.89
C ARG A 169 8.16 11.60 15.53
N ALA A 170 7.18 12.16 16.24
CA ALA A 170 6.08 11.38 16.80
C ALA A 170 5.29 10.67 15.69
N ILE A 171 4.96 11.36 14.59
CA ILE A 171 4.28 10.74 13.44
C ILE A 171 5.14 9.67 12.80
N LYS A 172 6.43 9.94 12.54
CA LYS A 172 7.40 8.97 11.99
C LYS A 172 7.42 7.67 12.80
N TYR A 173 7.70 7.74 14.11
CA TYR A 173 7.78 6.53 14.95
C TYR A 173 6.44 5.81 15.09
N PHE A 174 5.32 6.55 15.09
CA PHE A 174 4.00 5.95 15.10
C PHE A 174 3.70 5.22 13.78
N MET A 175 4.09 5.79 12.64
CA MET A 175 3.96 5.15 11.33
C MET A 175 4.84 3.90 11.25
N GLU A 176 6.11 3.98 11.65
CA GLU A 176 7.01 2.81 11.72
C GLU A 176 6.40 1.68 12.57
N PHE A 177 5.91 2.01 13.78
CA PHE A 177 5.15 1.08 14.61
C PHE A 177 4.00 0.42 13.82
N CYS A 178 3.17 1.23 13.15
CA CYS A 178 2.02 0.73 12.38
C CYS A 178 2.43 -0.24 11.28
N TYR A 179 3.50 0.02 10.53
CA TYR A 179 3.97 -0.88 9.48
C TYR A 179 4.56 -2.17 10.06
N LEU A 180 5.32 -2.09 11.15
CA LEU A 180 5.90 -3.27 11.83
C LEU A 180 4.83 -4.22 12.37
N VAL A 181 3.81 -3.72 13.08
CA VAL A 181 2.74 -4.58 13.63
C VAL A 181 1.83 -5.20 12.57
N ARG A 182 1.93 -4.74 11.31
CA ARG A 182 1.17 -5.28 10.17
C ARG A 182 1.95 -6.33 9.37
N ARG A 183 3.22 -6.60 9.71
CA ARG A 183 3.99 -7.65 9.04
C ARG A 183 3.38 -9.02 9.30
N SER A 184 3.32 -9.83 8.25
CA SER A 184 2.82 -11.21 8.27
C SER A 184 3.70 -12.14 9.12
N ILE A 185 5.00 -11.80 9.22
CA ILE A 185 5.98 -12.54 10.03
C ILE A 185 6.46 -11.61 11.14
N GLN A 186 6.37 -12.08 12.37
CA GLN A 186 6.80 -11.37 13.57
C GLN A 186 7.93 -12.17 14.24
N THR A 187 9.11 -11.55 14.33
CA THR A 187 10.28 -12.11 15.03
C THR A 187 10.53 -11.34 16.33
N GLU A 188 11.36 -11.85 17.24
CA GLU A 188 11.75 -11.08 18.43
C GLU A 188 12.49 -9.78 18.06
N ASP A 189 13.22 -9.73 16.94
CA ASP A 189 13.75 -8.48 16.39
C ASP A 189 12.62 -7.50 16.03
N THR A 190 11.58 -7.98 15.34
CA THR A 190 10.42 -7.14 14.99
C THR A 190 9.74 -6.61 16.26
N VAL A 191 9.59 -7.45 17.29
CA VAL A 191 9.02 -7.04 18.58
C VAL A 191 9.91 -6.01 19.31
N ALA A 192 11.24 -6.15 19.25
CA ALA A 192 12.17 -5.17 19.79
C ALA A 192 12.04 -3.82 19.06
N ARG A 193 11.95 -3.83 17.72
CA ARG A 193 11.74 -2.63 16.91
C ARG A 193 10.40 -1.96 17.20
N ILE A 194 9.32 -2.73 17.37
CA ILE A 194 7.99 -2.24 17.78
C ILE A 194 8.08 -1.53 19.13
N THR A 195 8.74 -2.17 20.10
CA THR A 195 8.92 -1.61 21.45
C THR A 195 9.70 -0.30 21.38
N HIS A 196 10.80 -0.28 20.65
CA HIS A 196 11.58 0.94 20.41
C HIS A 196 10.73 2.05 19.77
N CYS A 197 9.97 1.75 18.71
CA CYS A 197 9.11 2.74 18.07
C CYS A 197 8.07 3.33 19.02
N LEU A 198 7.46 2.50 19.88
CA LEU A 198 6.50 2.95 20.88
C LEU A 198 7.14 3.85 21.94
N GLU A 199 8.33 3.50 22.46
CA GLU A 199 9.07 4.33 23.40
C GLU A 199 9.40 5.71 22.81
N ARG A 200 9.92 5.74 21.57
CA ARG A 200 10.23 6.97 20.86
C ARG A 200 8.97 7.79 20.56
N TYR A 201 7.89 7.14 20.14
CA TYR A 201 6.58 7.79 19.97
C TYR A 201 6.09 8.43 21.28
N HIS A 202 6.16 7.71 22.39
CA HIS A 202 5.73 8.21 23.70
C HIS A 202 6.59 9.36 24.22
N HIS A 203 7.88 9.36 23.91
CA HIS A 203 8.78 10.47 24.17
C HIS A 203 8.39 11.71 23.34
N TYR A 204 8.32 11.58 22.02
CA TYR A 204 8.09 12.72 21.14
C TYR A 204 6.66 13.26 21.19
N ARG A 205 5.64 12.42 21.46
CA ARG A 205 4.25 12.88 21.58
C ARG A 205 4.04 13.90 22.70
N GLN A 206 4.95 14.00 23.67
CA GLN A 206 4.89 15.04 24.71
C GLN A 206 4.83 16.45 24.15
N ILE A 207 5.29 16.65 22.91
CA ILE A 207 5.12 17.91 22.18
C ILE A 207 3.66 18.39 22.17
N PHE A 208 2.68 17.48 22.04
CA PHE A 208 1.25 17.84 22.05
C PHE A 208 0.79 18.35 23.42
N VAL A 209 1.47 17.98 24.51
CA VAL A 209 1.21 18.53 25.84
C VAL A 209 1.83 19.92 25.94
N THR A 210 3.09 20.07 25.55
CA THR A 210 3.82 21.34 25.67
C THR A 210 3.27 22.44 24.76
N THR A 211 2.70 22.10 23.61
CA THR A 211 2.02 23.06 22.72
C THR A 211 0.57 23.34 23.14
N GLY A 212 0.08 22.73 24.22
CA GLY A 212 -1.27 22.96 24.73
C GLY A 212 -2.39 22.26 23.95
N VAL A 213 -2.08 21.39 22.98
CA VAL A 213 -3.08 20.57 22.26
C VAL A 213 -3.72 19.54 23.20
N ARG A 214 -2.92 19.02 24.14
CA ARG A 214 -3.28 18.00 25.13
C ARG A 214 -2.79 18.44 26.52
N PRO A 215 -3.33 19.53 27.10
CA PRO A 215 -2.82 20.07 28.36
C PRO A 215 -2.99 19.08 29.54
N GLU A 216 -4.03 18.25 29.48
CA GLU A 216 -4.32 17.21 30.48
C GLU A 216 -3.57 15.88 30.22
N GLY A 217 -2.55 15.88 29.35
CA GLY A 217 -1.72 14.71 29.06
C GLY A 217 -2.41 13.67 28.18
N PHE A 218 -2.12 12.39 28.41
CA PHE A 218 -2.64 11.25 27.61
C PHE A 218 -3.54 10.31 28.43
N SER A 219 -3.85 10.68 29.67
CA SER A 219 -4.82 10.00 30.51
C SER A 219 -6.17 9.81 29.79
N SER A 220 -6.86 8.73 30.11
CA SER A 220 -8.18 8.40 29.56
C SER A 220 -8.24 8.18 28.04
N LEU A 221 -7.09 7.90 27.39
CA LEU A 221 -7.03 7.49 25.98
C LEU A 221 -6.74 5.99 25.84
N PRO A 222 -7.75 5.10 25.99
CA PRO A 222 -7.54 3.66 25.95
C PRO A 222 -6.98 3.18 24.61
N LEU A 223 -7.28 3.84 23.49
CA LEU A 223 -6.73 3.47 22.18
C LEU A 223 -5.22 3.73 22.12
N GLN A 224 -4.79 4.91 22.57
CA GLN A 224 -3.35 5.26 22.64
C GLN A 224 -2.59 4.34 23.60
N HIS A 225 -3.25 3.94 24.68
CA HIS A 225 -2.70 2.98 25.62
C HIS A 225 -2.66 1.57 25.05
N SER A 226 -3.63 1.16 24.22
CA SER A 226 -3.68 -0.21 23.69
C SER A 226 -2.52 -0.55 22.77
N ALA A 227 -1.90 0.46 22.14
CA ALA A 227 -0.67 0.31 21.36
C ALA A 227 0.47 -0.35 22.16
N PHE A 228 0.56 -0.09 23.47
CA PHE A 228 1.57 -0.67 24.37
C PHE A 228 1.46 -2.20 24.51
N HIS A 229 0.27 -2.76 24.30
CA HIS A 229 0.04 -4.21 24.45
C HIS A 229 0.44 -5.02 23.22
N TYR A 230 0.77 -4.37 22.09
CA TYR A 230 1.10 -5.08 20.85
C TYR A 230 2.31 -6.03 20.96
N PRO A 231 3.44 -5.67 21.59
CA PRO A 231 4.53 -6.62 21.85
C PRO A 231 4.08 -7.89 22.59
N HIS A 232 3.16 -7.75 23.56
CA HIS A 232 2.61 -8.90 24.28
C HIS A 232 1.63 -9.70 23.41
N HIS A 233 0.69 -9.03 22.75
CA HIS A 233 -0.27 -9.66 21.84
C HIS A 233 0.43 -10.48 20.75
N ILE A 234 1.53 -9.95 20.19
CA ILE A 234 2.31 -10.66 19.16
C ILE A 234 2.90 -11.96 19.70
N ARG A 235 3.45 -11.94 20.92
CA ARG A 235 4.02 -13.15 21.53
C ARG A 235 2.98 -14.20 21.90
N GLN A 236 1.77 -13.77 22.25
CA GLN A 236 0.68 -14.67 22.63
C GLN A 236 -0.08 -15.24 21.42
N PHE A 237 -0.34 -14.41 20.41
CA PHE A 237 -1.29 -14.73 19.35
C PHE A 237 -0.68 -14.72 17.94
N GLY A 238 0.59 -14.35 17.80
CA GLY A 238 1.27 -14.23 16.51
C GLY A 238 0.96 -12.91 15.80
N ALA A 239 0.99 -12.93 14.47
CA ALA A 239 0.86 -11.73 13.65
C ALA A 239 -0.55 -11.09 13.78
N PRO A 240 -0.67 -9.80 14.15
CA PRO A 240 -1.97 -9.16 14.39
C PRO A 240 -2.86 -9.03 13.15
N ASN A 241 -2.30 -9.07 11.94
CA ASN A 241 -3.07 -9.01 10.70
C ASN A 241 -4.08 -10.17 10.60
N GLY A 242 -3.71 -11.37 11.06
CA GLY A 242 -4.58 -12.56 11.09
C GLY A 242 -5.72 -12.51 12.12
N LEU A 243 -5.72 -11.52 13.04
CA LEU A 243 -6.68 -11.40 14.15
C LEU A 243 -7.46 -10.08 14.12
N CYS A 244 -7.19 -9.24 13.12
CA CYS A 244 -7.79 -7.93 12.99
C CYS A 244 -9.24 -8.00 12.52
N SER A 245 -10.08 -7.08 13.02
CA SER A 245 -11.48 -6.95 12.60
C SER A 245 -11.65 -6.64 11.10
N SER A 246 -10.58 -6.28 10.38
CA SER A 246 -10.64 -6.10 8.92
C SER A 246 -11.09 -7.38 8.20
N ILE A 247 -10.77 -8.56 8.74
CA ILE A 247 -11.17 -9.85 8.17
C ILE A 247 -12.69 -10.00 8.25
N THR A 248 -13.27 -9.75 9.43
CA THR A 248 -14.72 -9.85 9.64
C THR A 248 -15.47 -8.72 8.94
N GLU A 249 -14.92 -7.50 8.88
CA GLU A 249 -15.49 -6.38 8.12
C GLU A 249 -15.53 -6.67 6.61
N SER A 250 -14.49 -7.31 6.06
CA SER A 250 -14.45 -7.76 4.66
C SER A 250 -15.52 -8.83 4.38
N LYS A 251 -15.64 -9.84 5.24
CA LYS A 251 -16.70 -10.86 5.12
C LYS A 251 -18.10 -10.26 5.26
N HIS A 252 -18.27 -9.25 6.10
CA HIS A 252 -19.54 -8.52 6.26
C HIS A 252 -19.97 -7.80 4.98
N ILE A 253 -19.04 -7.38 4.10
CA ILE A 253 -19.39 -6.84 2.78
C ILE A 253 -20.13 -7.88 1.96
N LYS A 254 -19.51 -9.05 1.75
CA LYS A 254 -20.06 -10.12 0.90
C LYS A 254 -21.29 -10.79 1.53
N ALA A 255 -21.30 -11.01 2.84
CA ALA A 255 -22.38 -11.74 3.51
C ALA A 255 -23.58 -10.87 3.89
N VAL A 256 -23.42 -9.54 4.01
CA VAL A 256 -24.47 -8.63 4.50
C VAL A 256 -24.71 -7.47 3.55
N LYS A 257 -23.70 -6.64 3.25
CA LYS A 257 -23.91 -5.40 2.48
C LYS A 257 -24.35 -5.68 1.04
N GLU A 258 -23.70 -6.62 0.35
CA GLU A 258 -24.05 -7.00 -1.03
C GLU A 258 -25.44 -7.64 -1.12
N PRO A 259 -25.79 -8.67 -0.34
CA PRO A 259 -27.14 -9.22 -0.30
C PRO A 259 -28.20 -8.19 0.07
N TRP A 260 -27.90 -7.27 1.00
CA TRP A 260 -28.80 -6.17 1.34
C TRP A 260 -29.07 -5.26 0.14
N ARG A 261 -28.02 -4.86 -0.59
CA ARG A 261 -28.15 -4.03 -1.81
C ARG A 261 -28.95 -4.73 -2.91
N ARG A 262 -28.80 -6.06 -3.04
CA ARG A 262 -29.53 -6.89 -4.00
C ARG A 262 -30.98 -7.17 -3.58
N SER A 263 -31.29 -7.05 -2.29
CA SER A 263 -32.64 -7.25 -1.77
C SER A 263 -33.57 -6.11 -2.16
N ASN A 264 -34.88 -6.36 -2.10
CA ASN A 264 -35.89 -5.31 -2.26
C ASN A 264 -36.04 -4.39 -1.01
N LYS A 265 -35.20 -4.57 0.02
CA LYS A 265 -35.19 -3.84 1.31
C LYS A 265 -36.46 -4.00 2.16
N TYR A 266 -37.39 -4.87 1.78
CA TYR A 266 -38.60 -5.21 2.55
C TYR A 266 -38.48 -6.60 3.17
N ASN A 267 -38.49 -6.70 4.50
CA ASN A 267 -38.14 -7.92 5.25
C ASN A 267 -36.89 -8.63 4.68
N PRO A 268 -35.75 -7.91 4.60
CA PRO A 268 -34.63 -8.29 3.76
C PRO A 268 -33.84 -9.49 4.29
N LEU A 269 -33.93 -9.82 5.58
CA LEU A 269 -33.12 -10.89 6.18
C LEU A 269 -33.28 -12.23 5.45
N ALA A 270 -34.52 -12.66 5.17
CA ALA A 270 -34.77 -13.92 4.46
C ALA A 270 -34.20 -13.91 3.02
N GLN A 271 -34.27 -12.76 2.35
CA GLN A 271 -33.71 -12.58 1.01
C GLN A 271 -32.18 -12.61 1.02
N MET A 272 -31.58 -11.99 2.04
CA MET A 272 -30.12 -11.98 2.21
C MET A 272 -29.59 -13.39 2.46
N LEU A 273 -30.23 -14.13 3.38
CA LEU A 273 -29.89 -15.53 3.65
C LEU A 273 -30.03 -16.42 2.41
N SER A 274 -31.12 -16.25 1.64
CA SER A 274 -31.33 -16.98 0.39
C SER A 274 -30.28 -16.64 -0.68
N THR A 275 -29.87 -15.37 -0.75
CA THR A 275 -28.83 -14.90 -1.67
C THR A 275 -27.50 -15.53 -1.32
N ASN A 276 -27.09 -15.49 -0.05
CA ASN A 276 -25.86 -16.13 0.42
C ASN A 276 -25.89 -17.63 0.11
N GLN A 277 -26.98 -18.33 0.44
CA GLN A 277 -27.11 -19.76 0.15
C GLN A 277 -26.97 -20.08 -1.34
N ARG A 278 -27.53 -19.25 -2.23
CA ARG A 278 -27.40 -19.43 -3.68
C ARG A 278 -25.96 -19.21 -4.14
N THR A 279 -25.31 -18.15 -3.66
CA THR A 279 -23.91 -17.86 -3.98
C THR A 279 -22.98 -18.96 -3.51
N ASP A 280 -23.17 -19.48 -2.30
CA ASP A 280 -22.37 -20.60 -1.76
C ASP A 280 -22.58 -21.88 -2.59
N LYS A 281 -23.83 -22.18 -2.97
CA LYS A 281 -24.13 -23.32 -3.86
C LYS A 281 -23.50 -23.18 -5.24
N LEU A 282 -23.51 -21.97 -5.82
CA LEU A 282 -22.86 -21.70 -7.10
C LEU A 282 -21.34 -21.83 -7.01
N ALA A 283 -20.72 -21.34 -5.93
CA ALA A 283 -19.30 -21.50 -5.69
C ALA A 283 -18.91 -22.98 -5.53
N ALA A 284 -19.68 -23.75 -4.74
CA ALA A 284 -19.48 -25.18 -4.58
C ALA A 284 -19.65 -25.95 -5.90
N ALA A 285 -20.66 -25.59 -6.70
CA ALA A 285 -20.87 -26.20 -8.02
C ALA A 285 -19.73 -25.86 -8.99
N ARG A 286 -19.23 -24.62 -9.00
CA ARG A 286 -18.05 -24.25 -9.80
C ARG A 286 -16.84 -25.10 -9.43
N MET A 287 -16.55 -25.28 -8.14
CA MET A 287 -15.45 -26.15 -7.70
C MET A 287 -15.63 -27.61 -8.15
N ASP A 288 -16.83 -28.18 -8.00
CA ASP A 288 -17.14 -29.54 -8.48
C ASP A 288 -16.99 -29.66 -10.00
N PHE A 289 -17.37 -28.63 -10.76
CA PHE A 289 -17.22 -28.63 -12.21
C PHE A 289 -15.75 -28.47 -12.64
N THR A 290 -14.98 -27.61 -11.98
CA THR A 290 -13.53 -27.50 -12.22
C THR A 290 -12.81 -28.81 -11.94
N ASP A 291 -13.07 -29.46 -10.79
CA ASP A 291 -12.43 -30.74 -10.43
C ASP A 291 -12.75 -31.88 -11.43
N ARG A 292 -13.88 -31.77 -12.12
CA ARG A 292 -14.28 -32.69 -13.19
C ARG A 292 -13.81 -32.28 -14.59
N GLY A 293 -13.02 -31.21 -14.72
CA GLY A 293 -12.59 -30.66 -16.01
C GLY A 293 -13.74 -30.08 -16.84
N MET A 294 -14.91 -29.82 -16.25
CA MET A 294 -16.09 -29.31 -16.97
C MET A 294 -16.05 -27.80 -17.21
N LEU A 295 -15.03 -27.11 -16.68
CA LEU A 295 -14.79 -25.67 -16.85
C LEU A 295 -13.43 -25.41 -17.52
N GLU A 296 -12.83 -26.43 -18.15
CA GLU A 296 -11.63 -26.27 -18.97
C GLU A 296 -12.05 -25.97 -20.42
N GLY A 297 -11.56 -24.86 -20.97
CA GLY A 297 -11.98 -24.36 -22.29
C GLY A 297 -13.27 -23.53 -22.26
N SER A 298 -13.51 -22.79 -23.34
CA SER A 298 -14.77 -22.07 -23.57
C SER A 298 -15.59 -22.80 -24.64
N CYS A 299 -16.91 -22.56 -24.68
CA CYS A 299 -17.73 -23.04 -25.81
C CYS A 299 -17.18 -22.58 -27.17
N LEU A 300 -16.43 -21.46 -27.18
CA LEU A 300 -15.76 -20.92 -28.35
C LEU A 300 -14.50 -21.72 -28.71
N SER A 301 -13.67 -22.12 -27.74
CA SER A 301 -12.51 -22.98 -28.00
C SER A 301 -12.96 -24.34 -28.52
N ASP A 302 -14.00 -24.93 -27.94
CA ASP A 302 -14.56 -26.20 -28.41
C ASP A 302 -15.14 -26.08 -29.83
N ALA A 303 -15.85 -24.99 -30.12
CA ALA A 303 -16.37 -24.72 -31.45
C ALA A 303 -15.24 -24.48 -32.48
N MET A 304 -14.17 -23.79 -32.09
CA MET A 304 -12.98 -23.58 -32.93
C MET A 304 -12.24 -24.89 -33.18
N GLN A 305 -12.07 -25.74 -32.16
CA GLN A 305 -11.40 -27.03 -32.27
C GLN A 305 -12.21 -28.00 -33.14
N ALA A 306 -13.55 -28.02 -33.00
CA ALA A 306 -14.44 -28.78 -33.86
C ALA A 306 -14.44 -28.28 -35.32
N PHE A 307 -14.33 -26.96 -35.53
CA PHE A 307 -14.23 -26.37 -36.87
C PHE A 307 -12.88 -26.68 -37.54
N LEU A 308 -11.78 -26.58 -36.80
CA LEU A 308 -10.42 -26.96 -37.24
C LEU A 308 -10.37 -28.46 -37.62
N SER A 309 -10.96 -29.32 -36.80
CA SER A 309 -11.05 -30.77 -37.05
C SER A 309 -11.90 -31.14 -38.28
N LEU A 310 -12.84 -30.28 -38.67
CA LEU A 310 -13.64 -30.46 -39.90
C LEU A 310 -12.95 -29.89 -41.15
N ALA A 311 -12.07 -28.90 -40.98
CA ALA A 311 -11.38 -28.21 -42.07
C ALA A 311 -10.08 -28.92 -42.49
N LEU A 312 -9.43 -29.63 -41.57
CA LEU A 312 -8.22 -30.40 -41.78
C LEU A 312 -8.57 -31.88 -41.57
N GLY A 313 -8.76 -32.63 -42.66
CA GLY A 313 -9.02 -34.08 -42.57
C GLY A 313 -7.88 -34.80 -41.85
N ASP A 314 -8.23 -35.87 -41.12
CA ASP A 314 -7.39 -36.71 -40.22
C ASP A 314 -5.99 -37.06 -40.76
N ASP A 315 -5.07 -36.10 -40.78
CA ASP A 315 -3.63 -36.31 -40.73
C ASP A 315 -2.96 -34.98 -40.34
N GLU A 316 -2.20 -35.04 -39.23
CA GLU A 316 -1.34 -34.02 -38.64
C GLU A 316 -2.00 -32.82 -37.91
N LEU A 317 -2.23 -32.96 -36.61
CA LEU A 317 -2.15 -31.84 -35.65
C LEU A 317 -1.62 -32.32 -34.28
N ASP A 318 -0.30 -32.26 -34.12
CA ASP A 318 0.32 -31.87 -32.85
C ASP A 318 0.41 -30.34 -32.90
N SER A 319 -0.39 -29.65 -32.12
CA SER A 319 -0.29 -28.19 -31.97
C SER A 319 -0.75 -27.76 -30.58
N ASP A 320 0.21 -27.73 -29.66
CA ASP A 320 0.23 -26.79 -28.54
C ASP A 320 0.35 -25.38 -29.13
N GLU A 321 -0.75 -24.65 -29.25
CA GLU A 321 -0.84 -23.17 -29.30
C GLU A 321 -2.27 -22.77 -29.70
N LEU A 322 -3.14 -22.52 -28.71
CA LEU A 322 -4.36 -21.73 -28.92
C LEU A 322 -4.45 -20.67 -27.81
N GLU A 323 -4.20 -19.43 -28.23
CA GLU A 323 -4.37 -18.19 -27.47
C GLU A 323 -5.86 -17.97 -27.15
N ASP A 324 -6.18 -17.79 -25.86
CA ASP A 324 -7.48 -17.30 -25.42
C ASP A 324 -7.65 -15.81 -25.82
N GLY A 325 -8.56 -15.57 -26.75
CA GLY A 325 -9.09 -14.25 -27.08
C GLY A 325 -10.28 -13.91 -26.19
N GLU A 326 -10.10 -12.92 -25.31
CA GLU A 326 -11.15 -12.33 -24.48
C GLU A 326 -12.25 -11.66 -25.35
N PHE A 327 -13.51 -12.04 -25.11
CA PHE A 327 -14.68 -11.36 -25.65
C PHE A 327 -15.32 -10.49 -24.57
N GLU A 328 -15.53 -9.22 -24.90
CA GLU A 328 -16.23 -8.22 -24.08
C GLU A 328 -17.71 -8.61 -23.91
N GLU A 329 -18.16 -8.83 -22.65
CA GLU A 329 -19.58 -8.90 -22.30
C GLU A 329 -20.09 -7.49 -21.93
N GLU A 330 -20.92 -6.89 -22.80
CA GLU A 330 -21.72 -5.71 -22.46
C GLU A 330 -22.72 -6.03 -21.34
N GLN A 331 -22.68 -5.28 -20.23
CA GLN A 331 -23.77 -5.19 -19.26
C GLN A 331 -24.14 -3.72 -18.93
N PRO A 332 -25.42 -3.46 -18.58
CA PRO A 332 -26.05 -2.19 -18.87
C PRO A 332 -25.87 -1.11 -17.78
N ASN A 333 -25.85 0.13 -18.27
CA ASN A 333 -25.91 1.42 -17.57
C ASN A 333 -26.53 1.40 -16.16
N GLY A 334 -25.69 1.69 -15.17
CA GLY A 334 -26.09 2.09 -13.83
C GLY A 334 -24.98 2.86 -13.12
N ASN A 335 -25.05 4.20 -13.18
CA ASN A 335 -24.13 5.18 -12.59
C ASN A 335 -23.48 4.73 -11.26
N ALA A 336 -22.23 4.29 -11.35
CA ALA A 336 -21.29 4.18 -10.25
C ALA A 336 -19.96 4.76 -10.72
N ILE A 337 -19.36 5.64 -9.91
CA ILE A 337 -18.06 6.25 -10.18
C ILE A 337 -17.01 5.13 -10.15
N GLU A 338 -16.45 4.83 -11.32
CA GLU A 338 -15.55 3.71 -11.60
C GLU A 338 -14.18 3.88 -10.93
N ASP A 339 -13.77 2.83 -10.24
CA ASP A 339 -12.38 2.52 -9.90
C ASP A 339 -11.78 1.84 -11.14
N GLY A 340 -11.14 2.64 -12.00
CA GLY A 340 -10.72 2.25 -13.34
C GLY A 340 -9.37 1.51 -13.40
N GLY A 341 -9.33 0.30 -12.86
CA GLY A 341 -8.29 -0.69 -13.14
C GLY A 341 -8.94 -1.99 -13.56
N ASP A 342 -8.48 -2.57 -14.66
CA ASP A 342 -8.84 -3.94 -15.02
C ASP A 342 -8.38 -4.88 -13.89
N PRO A 343 -9.27 -5.55 -13.15
CA PRO A 343 -8.90 -6.30 -11.94
C PRO A 343 -8.04 -7.54 -12.21
N GLU A 344 -7.82 -7.92 -13.47
CA GLU A 344 -7.12 -9.16 -13.84
C GLU A 344 -5.59 -9.03 -13.88
N ASP A 345 -5.01 -7.81 -13.90
CA ASP A 345 -3.55 -7.61 -14.13
C ASP A 345 -2.78 -7.15 -12.87
N ASP A 346 -3.46 -6.70 -11.81
CA ASP A 346 -2.87 -6.28 -10.52
C ASP A 346 -3.38 -7.19 -9.38
N GLY A 347 -2.54 -8.03 -8.79
CA GLY A 347 -3.01 -8.96 -7.76
C GLY A 347 -2.07 -10.09 -7.35
N ALA A 348 -2.62 -11.05 -6.61
CA ALA A 348 -1.93 -12.29 -6.25
C ALA A 348 -1.71 -13.16 -7.50
N VAL A 349 -0.52 -13.74 -7.64
CA VAL A 349 -0.19 -14.64 -8.74
C VAL A 349 0.17 -16.01 -8.21
N GLU A 350 -0.30 -17.08 -8.85
CA GLU A 350 0.17 -18.43 -8.61
C GLU A 350 1.40 -18.70 -9.48
N GLY A 351 2.50 -19.16 -8.89
CA GLY A 351 3.75 -19.39 -9.63
C GLY A 351 4.96 -19.67 -8.74
N PRO A 352 6.13 -19.96 -9.34
CA PRO A 352 7.37 -20.11 -8.60
C PRO A 352 7.74 -18.80 -7.88
N LYS A 353 8.43 -18.92 -6.74
CA LYS A 353 8.88 -17.75 -5.97
C LYS A 353 10.03 -17.07 -6.72
N VAL A 354 9.82 -15.82 -7.13
CA VAL A 354 10.84 -14.97 -7.76
C VAL A 354 11.00 -13.70 -6.94
N LEU A 355 12.23 -13.22 -6.77
CA LEU A 355 12.52 -11.98 -6.03
C LEU A 355 11.90 -10.76 -6.74
N GLY A 356 12.02 -10.72 -8.06
CA GLY A 356 11.36 -9.78 -8.96
C GLY A 356 11.55 -10.24 -10.41
N ASP A 357 10.52 -10.05 -11.23
CA ASP A 357 10.51 -10.28 -12.67
C ASP A 357 9.68 -9.19 -13.32
N VAL A 358 10.15 -8.61 -14.43
CA VAL A 358 9.43 -7.56 -15.13
C VAL A 358 9.31 -7.91 -16.61
N SER A 359 8.06 -8.06 -17.07
CA SER A 359 7.76 -8.44 -18.44
C SER A 359 7.00 -7.35 -19.19
N LEU A 360 7.31 -7.18 -20.47
CA LEU A 360 6.61 -6.25 -21.34
C LEU A 360 5.14 -6.65 -21.54
N ALA A 361 4.29 -5.68 -21.84
CA ALA A 361 2.93 -5.99 -22.29
C ALA A 361 2.95 -6.89 -23.54
N LYS A 362 1.99 -7.81 -23.64
CA LYS A 362 1.93 -8.80 -24.74
C LYS A 362 1.88 -8.17 -26.14
N ARG A 363 1.26 -6.99 -26.28
CA ARG A 363 1.05 -6.34 -27.58
C ARG A 363 1.88 -5.06 -27.69
N PRO A 364 2.75 -4.94 -28.70
CA PRO A 364 3.47 -3.71 -28.97
C PRO A 364 2.58 -2.66 -29.65
N GLU A 365 2.91 -1.40 -29.41
CA GLU A 365 2.25 -0.25 -29.99
C GLU A 365 2.72 -0.01 -31.43
N ARG A 366 1.77 -0.06 -32.37
CA ARG A 366 2.07 0.01 -33.82
C ARG A 366 2.27 1.42 -34.34
N ALA A 367 1.93 2.44 -33.55
CA ALA A 367 1.95 3.84 -33.95
C ALA A 367 3.35 4.48 -33.89
N TYR A 368 4.36 3.78 -33.39
CA TYR A 368 5.70 4.33 -33.19
C TYR A 368 6.66 4.06 -34.37
N PRO A 369 7.66 4.93 -34.55
CA PRO A 369 8.75 4.67 -35.50
C PRO A 369 9.52 3.39 -35.17
N ARG A 370 10.06 2.75 -36.20
CA ARG A 370 10.81 1.48 -36.09
C ARG A 370 12.33 1.66 -36.16
N THR A 371 12.82 2.89 -36.08
CA THR A 371 14.26 3.20 -36.05
C THR A 371 14.60 4.03 -34.82
N LEU A 372 15.77 3.79 -34.21
CA LEU A 372 16.20 4.51 -33.02
C LEU A 372 16.29 6.04 -33.18
N PRO A 373 16.80 6.60 -34.29
CA PRO A 373 16.87 8.05 -34.45
C PRO A 373 15.49 8.72 -34.51
N GLU A 374 14.53 8.09 -35.21
CA GLU A 374 13.15 8.58 -35.29
C GLU A 374 12.43 8.42 -33.96
N LEU A 375 12.65 7.29 -33.26
CA LEU A 375 12.08 7.03 -31.95
C LEU A 375 12.61 8.02 -30.91
N GLY A 376 13.91 8.29 -30.92
CA GLY A 376 14.54 9.31 -30.10
C GLY A 376 13.95 10.69 -30.35
N THR A 377 13.69 11.05 -31.61
CA THR A 377 13.01 12.30 -31.95
C THR A 377 11.57 12.33 -31.43
N CYS A 378 10.84 11.20 -31.53
CA CYS A 378 9.46 11.07 -31.07
C CYS A 378 9.31 11.29 -29.56
N PHE A 379 10.27 10.79 -28.76
CA PHE A 379 10.27 10.96 -27.30
C PHE A 379 11.02 12.21 -26.82
N GLY A 380 11.57 13.03 -27.72
CA GLY A 380 12.37 14.20 -27.34
C GLY A 380 13.77 13.86 -26.80
N VAL A 381 14.27 12.64 -27.07
CA VAL A 381 15.58 12.13 -26.67
C VAL A 381 16.41 11.82 -27.93
N PRO A 382 16.95 12.82 -28.63
CA PRO A 382 17.64 12.61 -29.91
C PRO A 382 18.93 11.77 -29.80
N HIS A 383 19.49 11.65 -28.60
CA HIS A 383 20.67 10.84 -28.30
C HIS A 383 20.32 9.39 -27.89
N LEU A 384 19.07 8.96 -28.04
CA LEU A 384 18.63 7.57 -27.80
C LEU A 384 19.54 6.51 -28.46
N PRO A 385 20.02 6.68 -29.73
CA PRO A 385 20.96 5.73 -30.32
C PRO A 385 22.24 5.55 -29.51
N SER A 386 22.77 6.62 -28.91
CA SER A 386 23.96 6.55 -28.07
C SER A 386 23.68 5.83 -26.76
N LEU A 387 22.50 6.06 -26.15
CA LEU A 387 22.10 5.37 -24.92
C LEU A 387 21.98 3.86 -25.13
N VAL A 388 21.34 3.44 -26.23
CA VAL A 388 21.21 2.02 -26.58
C VAL A 388 22.57 1.40 -26.90
N ALA A 389 23.48 2.14 -27.55
CA ALA A 389 24.83 1.66 -27.82
C ALA A 389 25.65 1.46 -26.54
N SER A 390 25.60 2.41 -25.58
CA SER A 390 26.24 2.25 -24.27
C SER A 390 25.64 1.06 -23.51
N PHE A 391 24.31 0.96 -23.47
CA PHE A 391 23.61 -0.17 -22.86
C PHE A 391 24.08 -1.52 -23.44
N LEU A 392 24.11 -1.65 -24.77
CA LEU A 392 24.56 -2.88 -25.42
C LEU A 392 26.02 -3.20 -25.15
N TYR A 393 26.87 -2.18 -25.01
CA TYR A 393 28.25 -2.38 -24.59
C TYR A 393 28.30 -3.04 -23.21
N ASP A 394 27.58 -2.47 -22.25
CA ASP A 394 27.54 -2.94 -20.86
C ASP A 394 26.93 -4.34 -20.74
N GLN A 395 26.01 -4.73 -21.64
CA GLN A 395 25.45 -6.09 -21.68
C GLN A 395 26.41 -7.14 -22.29
N THR A 396 27.35 -6.72 -23.14
CA THR A 396 28.19 -7.64 -23.92
C THR A 396 29.65 -7.72 -23.44
N HIS A 397 30.02 -6.89 -22.46
CA HIS A 397 31.37 -6.81 -21.91
C HIS A 397 31.35 -7.03 -20.39
N ASN A 398 32.45 -7.54 -19.84
CA ASN A 398 32.57 -7.81 -18.41
C ASN A 398 32.77 -6.54 -17.56
N GLU A 399 33.26 -5.45 -18.16
CA GLU A 399 33.44 -4.17 -17.51
C GLU A 399 32.54 -3.14 -18.18
N PRO A 400 31.84 -2.31 -17.40
CA PRO A 400 30.98 -1.27 -17.96
C PRO A 400 31.81 -0.23 -18.71
N LEU A 401 31.18 0.44 -19.67
CA LEU A 401 31.80 1.49 -20.43
C LEU A 401 32.27 2.61 -19.48
N PRO A 402 33.58 2.95 -19.44
CA PRO A 402 34.08 3.96 -18.52
C PRO A 402 33.47 5.35 -18.78
N ASP A 403 33.18 6.08 -17.71
CA ASP A 403 32.63 7.43 -17.79
C ASP A 403 33.48 8.35 -18.67
N GLY A 404 32.81 9.06 -19.61
CA GLY A 404 33.46 10.00 -20.53
C GLY A 404 34.19 9.35 -21.71
N SER A 405 34.19 8.02 -21.83
CA SER A 405 34.69 7.34 -23.02
C SER A 405 33.76 7.57 -24.24
N PRO A 406 34.30 7.58 -25.47
CA PRO A 406 33.47 7.77 -26.65
C PRO A 406 32.50 6.60 -26.83
N THR A 407 31.22 6.92 -26.98
CA THR A 407 30.17 5.91 -27.19
C THR A 407 30.47 5.07 -28.43
N PRO A 408 30.45 3.73 -28.32
CA PRO A 408 30.64 2.86 -29.47
C PRO A 408 29.53 3.05 -30.50
N PRO A 409 29.78 2.74 -31.79
CA PRO A 409 28.74 2.76 -32.79
C PRO A 409 27.65 1.73 -32.44
N CYS A 410 26.38 2.16 -32.49
CA CYS A 410 25.25 1.26 -32.26
C CYS A 410 25.24 0.14 -33.32
N PRO A 411 25.22 -1.15 -32.93
CA PRO A 411 25.05 -2.24 -33.88
C PRO A 411 23.67 -2.18 -34.55
N PRO A 412 23.50 -2.83 -35.72
CA PRO A 412 22.22 -2.87 -36.41
C PRO A 412 21.20 -3.64 -35.56
N LEU A 413 20.06 -3.01 -35.29
CA LEU A 413 18.96 -3.58 -34.52
C LEU A 413 17.86 -4.09 -35.44
N GLN A 414 17.20 -5.15 -35.01
CA GLN A 414 16.01 -5.71 -35.66
C GLN A 414 14.82 -5.66 -34.70
N HIS A 415 13.61 -5.78 -35.24
CA HIS A 415 12.38 -5.94 -34.45
C HIS A 415 12.18 -4.89 -33.33
N LEU A 416 12.46 -3.61 -33.59
CA LEU A 416 12.23 -2.53 -32.63
C LEU A 416 10.72 -2.32 -32.38
N ASN A 417 10.29 -2.61 -31.17
CA ASN A 417 8.91 -2.54 -30.69
C ASN A 417 8.80 -1.63 -29.47
N VAL A 418 7.66 -0.96 -29.30
CA VAL A 418 7.40 0.00 -28.20
C VAL A 418 6.18 -0.44 -27.41
N TYR A 419 6.18 -0.20 -26.10
CA TYR A 419 5.11 -0.62 -25.19
C TYR A 419 4.77 0.52 -24.21
N HIS A 420 3.49 0.64 -23.85
CA HIS A 420 3.01 1.63 -22.87
C HIS A 420 3.00 1.12 -21.43
N SER A 421 3.33 -0.16 -21.21
CA SER A 421 3.39 -0.73 -19.88
C SER A 421 4.22 -2.01 -19.81
N ALA A 422 4.68 -2.32 -18.60
CA ALA A 422 5.25 -3.60 -18.21
C ALA A 422 4.55 -4.09 -16.93
N ALA A 423 4.64 -5.38 -16.63
CA ALA A 423 4.13 -5.99 -15.40
C ALA A 423 5.29 -6.47 -14.54
N ALA A 424 5.38 -5.97 -13.31
CA ALA A 424 6.34 -6.41 -12.31
C ALA A 424 5.71 -7.46 -11.41
N THR A 425 6.32 -8.63 -11.31
CA THR A 425 5.91 -9.76 -10.46
C THR A 425 7.00 -10.03 -9.42
N PHE A 426 6.68 -9.90 -8.14
CA PHE A 426 7.65 -9.97 -7.05
C PHE A 426 7.09 -10.67 -5.81
N TYR A 427 7.98 -11.21 -4.98
CA TYR A 427 7.60 -11.86 -3.74
C TYR A 427 7.34 -10.83 -2.63
N ALA A 428 6.08 -10.70 -2.22
CA ALA A 428 5.63 -9.78 -1.19
C ALA A 428 4.55 -10.44 -0.32
N PRO A 429 4.91 -11.34 0.60
CA PRO A 429 3.96 -12.18 1.33
C PRO A 429 3.03 -11.36 2.22
N SER A 430 1.74 -11.35 1.87
CA SER A 430 0.70 -10.65 2.61
C SER A 430 -0.67 -11.26 2.32
N ASP A 431 -1.70 -10.88 3.07
CA ASP A 431 -3.07 -11.37 2.88
C ASP A 431 -3.61 -11.10 1.46
N ILE A 432 -3.11 -10.04 0.80
CA ILE A 432 -3.50 -9.66 -0.57
C ILE A 432 -2.71 -10.41 -1.66
N SER A 433 -1.59 -11.07 -1.30
CA SER A 433 -0.70 -11.77 -2.24
C SER A 433 -0.98 -13.27 -2.33
N GLY A 434 -2.09 -13.72 -1.74
CA GLY A 434 -2.50 -15.13 -1.72
C GLY A 434 -1.52 -16.04 -0.97
N ILE A 435 -1.73 -17.35 -1.09
CA ILE A 435 -0.95 -18.37 -0.36
C ILE A 435 0.49 -18.46 -0.89
N GLY A 436 0.70 -18.18 -2.18
CA GLY A 436 2.03 -18.17 -2.81
C GLY A 436 2.89 -16.97 -2.42
N GLY A 437 2.27 -15.86 -2.00
CA GLY A 437 2.96 -14.63 -1.59
C GLY A 437 3.51 -13.79 -2.76
N MET A 438 3.23 -14.17 -4.02
CA MET A 438 3.62 -13.42 -5.20
C MET A 438 2.59 -12.34 -5.51
N ARG A 439 3.08 -11.18 -5.92
CA ARG A 439 2.26 -10.01 -6.27
C ARG A 439 2.68 -9.51 -7.64
N ARG A 440 1.69 -9.15 -8.45
CA ARG A 440 1.88 -8.49 -9.74
C ARG A 440 1.34 -7.07 -9.69
N GLU A 441 2.09 -6.13 -10.27
CA GLU A 441 1.65 -4.76 -10.47
C GLU A 441 2.08 -4.21 -11.83
N ARG A 442 1.22 -3.39 -12.44
CA ARG A 442 1.48 -2.80 -13.75
C ARG A 442 2.20 -1.46 -13.66
N ILE A 443 3.37 -1.38 -14.29
CA ILE A 443 4.15 -0.15 -14.48
C ILE A 443 3.70 0.51 -15.79
N ARG A 444 3.34 1.79 -15.74
CA ARG A 444 2.83 2.53 -16.90
C ARG A 444 3.82 3.58 -17.39
N ALA A 445 3.94 3.63 -18.71
CA ALA A 445 4.59 4.70 -19.47
C ALA A 445 3.65 5.10 -20.62
N THR A 446 2.49 5.65 -20.24
CA THR A 446 1.36 5.90 -21.13
C THR A 446 1.24 7.40 -21.46
N PRO A 447 1.39 7.81 -22.74
CA PRO A 447 1.35 9.23 -23.12
C PRO A 447 -0.01 9.91 -22.93
N SER A 448 -1.10 9.14 -22.86
CA SER A 448 -2.46 9.64 -22.62
C SER A 448 -3.23 8.61 -21.80
N TRP A 449 -3.58 8.96 -20.57
CA TRP A 449 -4.30 8.07 -19.64
C TRP A 449 -5.76 8.51 -19.51
N PHE A 450 -6.71 7.65 -19.91
CA PHE A 450 -8.16 7.97 -19.99
C PHE A 450 -8.48 9.27 -20.76
N ASN A 451 -7.83 9.49 -21.91
CA ASN A 451 -7.90 10.76 -22.67
C ASN A 451 -7.49 11.99 -21.86
N GLY A 452 -6.74 11.78 -20.78
CA GLY A 452 -6.21 12.79 -19.89
C GLY A 452 -4.69 12.95 -20.03
N PRO A 453 -4.04 13.56 -19.02
CA PRO A 453 -2.59 13.74 -19.01
C PRO A 453 -1.82 12.42 -19.12
N ALA A 454 -0.57 12.52 -19.56
CA ALA A 454 0.35 11.39 -19.58
C ALA A 454 0.59 10.83 -18.17
N ARG A 455 0.84 9.52 -18.09
CA ARG A 455 1.18 8.80 -16.87
C ARG A 455 2.48 8.02 -17.07
N TYR A 456 3.51 8.47 -16.37
CA TYR A 456 4.84 7.88 -16.35
C TYR A 456 5.16 7.52 -14.91
N ASP A 457 5.04 6.24 -14.59
CA ASP A 457 5.24 5.72 -13.23
C ASP A 457 6.74 5.69 -12.86
N CYS A 458 7.01 5.77 -11.56
CA CYS A 458 8.36 5.60 -11.02
C CYS A 458 8.58 4.15 -10.61
N VAL A 459 9.84 3.70 -10.66
CA VAL A 459 10.27 2.34 -10.34
C VAL A 459 11.48 2.36 -9.42
N PHE A 460 11.61 1.29 -8.62
CA PHE A 460 12.87 0.93 -7.98
C PHE A 460 13.69 0.10 -8.96
N ALA A 461 14.93 0.52 -9.19
CA ALA A 461 15.91 -0.24 -9.96
C ALA A 461 17.01 -0.76 -9.03
N GLU A 462 17.49 -1.98 -9.26
CA GLU A 462 18.60 -2.55 -8.51
C GLU A 462 19.92 -1.85 -8.87
N ASN A 463 20.69 -1.51 -7.84
CA ASN A 463 22.03 -0.92 -7.98
C ASN A 463 23.10 -1.88 -7.45
N ASP A 464 22.95 -2.30 -6.18
CA ASP A 464 23.86 -3.22 -5.51
C ASP A 464 23.06 -4.19 -4.64
N SER A 465 22.96 -5.43 -5.12
CA SER A 465 22.22 -6.51 -4.46
C SER A 465 22.81 -6.95 -3.12
N THR A 466 24.04 -6.51 -2.81
CA THR A 466 24.72 -6.82 -1.54
C THR A 466 24.42 -5.82 -0.43
N VAL A 467 23.78 -4.70 -0.77
CA VAL A 467 23.45 -3.62 0.16
C VAL A 467 21.94 -3.59 0.41
N GLU A 468 21.54 -3.68 1.68
CA GLU A 468 20.12 -3.65 2.03
C GLU A 468 19.51 -2.24 1.99
N GLY A 469 18.19 -2.19 1.82
CA GLY A 469 17.42 -0.96 1.85
C GLY A 469 17.56 -0.14 0.56
N PHE A 470 17.17 1.14 0.62
CA PHE A 470 17.27 2.01 -0.55
C PHE A 470 18.72 2.28 -0.98
N ARG A 471 19.73 2.03 -0.13
CA ARG A 471 21.14 2.16 -0.51
C ARG A 471 21.57 1.19 -1.62
N GLY A 472 20.92 0.02 -1.70
CA GLY A 472 21.11 -0.95 -2.79
C GLY A 472 20.20 -0.70 -4.00
N LEU A 473 19.37 0.35 -3.96
CA LEU A 473 18.38 0.66 -4.99
C LEU A 473 18.59 2.07 -5.55
N HIS A 474 18.07 2.29 -6.75
CA HIS A 474 17.85 3.60 -7.34
C HIS A 474 16.36 3.84 -7.56
N ALA A 475 15.98 5.11 -7.68
CA ALA A 475 14.66 5.49 -8.17
C ALA A 475 14.77 6.02 -9.60
N ALA A 476 13.82 5.66 -10.46
CA ALA A 476 13.76 6.17 -11.82
C ALA A 476 12.32 6.36 -12.28
N ARG A 477 12.07 7.29 -13.21
CA ARG A 477 10.76 7.45 -13.86
C ARG A 477 10.81 6.89 -15.27
N VAL A 478 9.91 5.97 -15.58
CA VAL A 478 9.89 5.30 -16.89
C VAL A 478 9.20 6.19 -17.93
N GLN A 479 9.93 6.52 -18.99
CA GLN A 479 9.41 7.33 -20.10
C GLN A 479 8.79 6.46 -21.19
N THR A 480 9.38 5.31 -21.47
CA THR A 480 8.83 4.32 -22.40
C THR A 480 9.47 2.95 -22.18
N PHE A 481 8.76 1.92 -22.61
CA PHE A 481 9.28 0.57 -22.71
C PHE A 481 9.46 0.21 -24.18
N PHE A 482 10.54 -0.49 -24.50
CA PHE A 482 10.81 -0.93 -25.87
C PHE A 482 11.62 -2.21 -25.86
N SER A 483 11.49 -3.03 -26.90
CA SER A 483 12.35 -4.18 -27.14
C SER A 483 12.97 -4.11 -28.53
N PHE A 484 14.11 -4.75 -28.68
CA PHE A 484 14.78 -4.91 -29.96
C PHE A 484 15.66 -6.16 -29.95
N GLU A 485 15.99 -6.64 -31.13
CA GLU A 485 16.89 -7.77 -31.31
C GLU A 485 18.26 -7.29 -31.81
N CYS A 486 19.33 -7.77 -31.16
CA CYS A 486 20.71 -7.53 -31.57
C CYS A 486 21.52 -8.82 -31.44
N GLY A 487 22.13 -9.27 -32.54
CA GLY A 487 22.95 -10.49 -32.53
C GLY A 487 22.19 -11.78 -32.19
N GLY A 488 20.88 -11.84 -32.50
CA GLY A 488 20.03 -13.00 -32.20
C GLY A 488 19.51 -13.05 -30.76
N VAL A 489 19.73 -11.99 -29.96
CA VAL A 489 19.23 -11.86 -28.59
C VAL A 489 18.22 -10.72 -28.55
N GLU A 490 17.06 -10.97 -27.94
CA GLU A 490 16.06 -9.94 -27.65
C GLU A 490 16.39 -9.24 -26.33
N TYR A 491 16.34 -7.90 -26.35
CA TYR A 491 16.59 -7.06 -25.19
C TYR A 491 15.31 -6.29 -24.84
N PRO A 492 14.57 -6.69 -23.79
CA PRO A 492 13.50 -5.87 -23.22
C PRO A 492 14.11 -4.74 -22.37
N CYS A 493 13.78 -3.50 -22.74
CA CYS A 493 14.39 -2.32 -22.14
C CYS A 493 13.36 -1.29 -21.69
N ALA A 494 13.79 -0.43 -20.77
CA ALA A 494 13.10 0.79 -20.40
C ALA A 494 13.99 2.01 -20.65
N LEU A 495 13.42 3.06 -21.24
CA LEU A 495 14.00 4.39 -21.23
C LEU A 495 13.55 5.08 -19.94
N ILE A 496 14.51 5.48 -19.12
CA ILE A 496 14.24 6.00 -17.79
C ILE A 496 14.94 7.33 -17.55
N HIS A 497 14.33 8.15 -16.69
CA HIS A 497 14.94 9.35 -16.12
C HIS A 497 15.32 9.06 -14.67
N TRP A 498 16.61 9.16 -14.35
CA TRP A 498 17.16 8.81 -13.05
C TRP A 498 16.86 9.86 -11.97
N TYR A 499 16.79 9.38 -10.73
CA TYR A 499 16.71 10.21 -9.53
C TYR A 499 17.83 9.81 -8.58
N SER A 500 18.73 10.74 -8.27
CA SER A 500 19.83 10.51 -7.31
C SER A 500 19.43 10.84 -5.88
N PRO A 501 19.92 10.07 -4.88
CA PRO A 501 19.75 10.44 -3.48
C PRO A 501 20.48 11.75 -3.16
N VAL A 502 19.81 12.64 -2.42
CA VAL A 502 20.39 13.93 -2.00
C VAL A 502 21.43 13.75 -0.88
N ALA A 503 21.41 12.62 -0.17
CA ALA A 503 22.33 12.28 0.90
C ALA A 503 22.48 10.75 1.02
N ASP A 504 23.52 10.28 1.73
CA ASP A 504 23.81 8.85 1.95
C ASP A 504 22.91 8.18 3.02
N GLU A 505 22.02 8.95 3.63
CA GLU A 505 21.09 8.50 4.68
C GLU A 505 19.69 9.12 4.49
N PRO A 506 18.62 8.48 5.03
CA PRO A 506 17.29 9.09 5.05
C PRO A 506 17.28 10.43 5.79
N ASP A 507 16.34 11.31 5.42
CA ASP A 507 16.11 12.56 6.13
C ASP A 507 15.86 12.28 7.63
N GLU A 508 16.65 12.93 8.50
CA GLU A 508 16.66 12.65 9.95
C GLU A 508 15.26 12.80 10.55
N LEU A 509 14.52 13.80 10.06
CA LEU A 509 13.25 14.23 10.62
C LEU A 509 12.10 13.29 10.24
N THR A 510 11.95 13.00 8.95
CA THR A 510 10.88 12.17 8.38
C THR A 510 11.22 10.68 8.34
N GLY A 511 12.51 10.34 8.27
CA GLY A 511 12.99 8.97 8.04
C GLY A 511 12.72 8.45 6.63
N LEU A 512 12.52 9.35 5.68
CA LEU A 512 12.31 9.03 4.26
C LEU A 512 13.56 9.42 3.48
N TRP A 513 13.93 8.61 2.49
CA TRP A 513 14.95 9.00 1.52
C TRP A 513 14.46 10.19 0.70
N VAL A 514 15.38 11.12 0.41
CA VAL A 514 15.11 12.27 -0.45
C VAL A 514 15.93 12.10 -1.71
N VAL A 515 15.27 12.20 -2.87
CA VAL A 515 15.89 12.09 -4.18
C VAL A 515 15.60 13.32 -5.02
N GLU A 516 16.48 13.63 -5.97
CA GLU A 516 16.29 14.68 -6.98
C GLU A 516 16.43 14.10 -8.38
N PRO A 517 15.66 14.59 -9.37
CA PRO A 517 15.81 14.14 -10.74
C PRO A 517 17.15 14.59 -11.32
N ASP A 518 17.81 13.70 -12.04
CA ASP A 518 19.14 13.96 -12.60
C ASP A 518 19.04 14.78 -13.89
N PHE A 519 19.98 15.70 -14.08
CA PHE A 519 20.09 16.49 -15.30
C PHE A 519 21.52 16.45 -15.84
N ASP A 520 21.64 16.46 -17.17
CA ASP A 520 22.94 16.57 -17.84
C ASP A 520 23.53 17.99 -17.73
N THR A 521 24.73 18.19 -18.28
CA THR A 521 25.42 19.50 -18.27
C THR A 521 24.66 20.61 -19.00
N ASP A 522 23.74 20.25 -19.88
CA ASP A 522 22.88 21.19 -20.63
C ASP A 522 21.52 21.41 -19.94
N ASN A 523 21.36 20.91 -18.70
CA ASN A 523 20.15 20.98 -17.90
C ASN A 523 18.95 20.28 -18.58
N ARG A 524 19.20 19.19 -19.30
CA ARG A 524 18.18 18.28 -19.84
C ARG A 524 18.07 17.05 -18.94
N PRO A 525 16.90 16.39 -18.88
CA PRO A 525 16.75 15.18 -18.08
C PRO A 525 17.82 14.15 -18.45
N PHE A 526 18.51 13.62 -17.44
CA PHE A 526 19.53 12.60 -17.63
C PHE A 526 18.86 11.24 -17.85
N TYR A 527 18.83 10.81 -19.11
CA TYR A 527 18.18 9.56 -19.51
C TYR A 527 19.16 8.39 -19.52
N GLY A 528 18.67 7.21 -19.11
CA GLY A 528 19.35 5.93 -19.23
C GLY A 528 18.48 4.90 -19.95
N VAL A 529 19.13 3.90 -20.53
CA VAL A 529 18.47 2.67 -21.01
C VAL A 529 18.91 1.54 -20.10
N ILE A 530 17.94 0.87 -19.47
CA ILE A 530 18.18 -0.29 -18.62
C ILE A 530 17.41 -1.50 -19.12
N HIS A 531 17.93 -2.69 -18.80
CA HIS A 531 17.20 -3.93 -19.00
C HIS A 531 16.04 -4.03 -18.00
N LEU A 532 14.95 -4.71 -18.36
CA LEU A 532 13.83 -4.86 -17.43
C LEU A 532 14.18 -5.65 -16.17
N ASP A 533 15.12 -6.59 -16.24
CA ASP A 533 15.62 -7.33 -15.07
C ASP A 533 16.24 -6.43 -14.00
N SER A 534 16.67 -5.21 -14.36
CA SER A 534 17.15 -4.24 -13.38
C SER A 534 16.02 -3.55 -12.62
N ILE A 535 14.78 -3.65 -13.08
CA ILE A 535 13.61 -3.07 -12.42
C ILE A 535 13.06 -4.08 -11.42
N LEU A 536 12.96 -3.67 -10.16
CA LEU A 536 12.37 -4.52 -9.11
C LEU A 536 10.85 -4.42 -9.13
N ARG A 537 10.33 -3.18 -9.02
CA ARG A 537 8.89 -2.89 -8.91
C ARG A 537 8.60 -1.37 -8.97
N LEU A 538 7.35 -0.95 -8.78
CA LEU A 538 7.00 0.48 -8.68
C LEU A 538 7.60 1.16 -7.44
N ALA A 539 8.03 2.40 -7.63
CA ALA A 539 8.40 3.34 -6.58
C ALA A 539 7.36 4.46 -6.50
N HIS A 540 7.03 4.91 -5.29
CA HIS A 540 6.16 6.06 -5.09
C HIS A 540 6.98 7.26 -4.62
N LEU A 541 7.04 8.30 -5.43
CA LEU A 541 7.72 9.55 -5.09
C LEU A 541 6.70 10.62 -4.71
N ILE A 542 6.91 11.31 -3.59
CA ILE A 542 6.04 12.40 -3.12
C ILE A 542 6.86 13.69 -3.09
N PRO A 543 6.36 14.83 -3.64
CA PRO A 543 7.09 16.08 -3.57
C PRO A 543 7.55 16.48 -2.17
N VAL A 544 8.79 16.96 -2.05
CA VAL A 544 9.23 17.72 -0.88
C VAL A 544 8.70 19.15 -1.05
N PHE A 545 7.53 19.42 -0.47
CA PHE A 545 6.82 20.67 -0.72
C PHE A 545 7.54 21.92 -0.17
N GLY A 546 8.27 21.81 0.93
CA GLY A 546 8.94 22.97 1.56
C GLY A 546 7.94 24.08 1.88
N ASP A 547 8.24 25.30 1.44
CA ASP A 547 7.36 26.47 1.59
C ASP A 547 6.42 26.68 0.39
N ALA A 548 6.35 25.72 -0.54
CA ALA A 548 5.50 25.83 -1.72
C ALA A 548 4.02 25.91 -1.33
N VAL A 549 3.34 26.87 -1.96
CA VAL A 549 1.89 27.08 -1.91
C VAL A 549 1.30 26.48 -3.19
N ILE A 550 0.47 25.46 -3.05
CA ILE A 550 -0.07 24.74 -4.20
C ILE A 550 -1.28 25.51 -4.77
N PRO A 551 -1.30 25.81 -6.08
CA PRO A 551 -2.46 26.38 -6.75
C PRO A 551 -3.71 25.49 -6.64
N PRO A 552 -4.93 26.04 -6.56
CA PRO A 552 -6.16 25.23 -6.48
C PRO A 552 -6.41 24.31 -7.69
N ASP A 553 -5.85 24.65 -8.85
CA ASP A 553 -5.98 23.95 -10.13
C ASP A 553 -4.78 23.02 -10.43
N PHE A 554 -3.85 22.90 -9.48
CA PHE A 554 -2.70 22.01 -9.61
C PHE A 554 -3.15 20.54 -9.68
N GLN A 555 -2.67 19.83 -10.70
CA GLN A 555 -3.04 18.44 -10.93
C GLN A 555 -1.93 17.51 -10.45
N GLN A 556 -2.32 16.37 -9.85
CA GLN A 556 -1.37 15.33 -9.43
C GLN A 556 -0.45 14.83 -10.57
N SER A 557 -0.89 14.91 -11.83
CA SER A 557 -0.08 14.55 -13.01
C SER A 557 1.13 15.46 -13.22
N GLN A 558 1.11 16.67 -12.65
CA GLN A 558 2.20 17.65 -12.76
C GLN A 558 3.24 17.51 -11.65
N SER A 559 2.96 16.70 -10.62
CA SER A 559 3.76 16.64 -9.40
C SER A 559 5.19 16.17 -9.60
N LEU A 560 5.41 15.18 -10.47
CA LEU A 560 6.75 14.65 -10.75
C LEU A 560 7.60 15.59 -11.63
N ASP A 561 7.01 16.68 -12.13
CA ASP A 561 7.66 17.67 -12.99
C ASP A 561 7.79 19.06 -12.32
N ALA A 562 6.99 19.33 -11.27
CA ALA A 562 6.89 20.66 -10.67
C ALA A 562 7.83 20.91 -9.48
N PHE A 563 8.53 19.89 -8.97
CA PHE A 563 9.34 19.98 -7.76
C PHE A 563 10.78 19.54 -8.01
N LYS A 564 11.69 20.00 -7.15
CA LYS A 564 13.13 19.72 -7.26
C LYS A 564 13.53 18.43 -6.57
N THR A 565 12.85 18.09 -5.48
CA THR A 565 13.18 16.95 -4.64
C THR A 565 11.91 16.21 -4.25
N TYR A 566 12.06 14.91 -4.00
CA TYR A 566 10.98 13.98 -3.73
C TYR A 566 11.35 13.05 -2.60
N TYR A 567 10.40 12.80 -1.69
CA TYR A 567 10.49 11.71 -0.73
C TYR A 567 10.21 10.38 -1.42
N VAL A 568 11.07 9.40 -1.22
CA VAL A 568 10.79 7.99 -1.53
C VAL A 568 9.82 7.46 -0.49
N ASN A 569 8.57 7.24 -0.90
CA ASN A 569 7.51 6.83 0.01
C ASN A 569 7.55 5.33 0.30
N LYS A 570 8.38 4.94 1.28
CA LYS A 570 8.40 3.57 1.81
C LYS A 570 7.09 3.14 2.47
N TYR A 571 6.17 4.07 2.76
CA TYR A 571 4.85 3.77 3.30
C TYR A 571 3.81 3.48 2.21
N ALA A 572 4.16 3.50 0.92
CA ALA A 572 3.21 3.24 -0.17
C ALA A 572 2.50 1.88 -0.02
N ASP A 573 3.21 0.85 0.42
CA ASP A 573 2.67 -0.43 0.88
C ASP A 573 3.66 -1.19 1.79
N HIS A 574 3.32 -2.43 2.14
CA HIS A 574 4.11 -3.26 3.05
C HIS A 574 5.48 -3.64 2.49
N HIS A 575 5.54 -4.02 1.22
CA HIS A 575 6.81 -4.45 0.62
C HIS A 575 7.74 -3.24 0.41
N ALA A 576 7.21 -2.08 0.02
CA ALA A 576 8.00 -0.84 -0.04
C ALA A 576 8.65 -0.47 1.31
N HIS A 577 7.96 -0.74 2.43
CA HIS A 577 8.51 -0.50 3.78
C HIS A 577 9.66 -1.45 4.13
N GLU A 578 9.70 -2.63 3.52
CA GLU A 578 10.72 -3.64 3.74
C GLU A 578 11.96 -3.45 2.86
N ILE A 579 11.83 -2.82 1.69
CA ILE A 579 12.94 -2.66 0.74
C ILE A 579 13.51 -1.23 0.66
N ALA A 580 12.74 -0.20 1.00
CA ALA A 580 13.16 1.21 0.84
C ALA A 580 13.37 1.93 2.19
N PHE A 581 13.88 1.20 3.20
CA PHE A 581 13.95 1.69 4.58
C PHE A 581 15.02 2.73 4.87
#